data_AF-A0A9X5MPH4-F1
#
_entry.id   AF-A0A9X5MPH4-F1
#
_cell.length_a   1.000
_cell.length_b   1.000
_cell.length_c   1.000
_cell.angle_alpha   90.00
_cell.angle_beta   90.00
_cell.angle_gamma   90.00
#
_symmetry.space_group_name_H-M   'P 1'
#
loop_
_entity.id
_entity.type
_entity.pdbx_description
1 polymer ?
#
loop_
_entity_poly.entity_id
_entity_poly.type
_entity_poly.pdbx_seq_one_letter_code
_entity_poly.pdbx_strand_id
1 'polypeptide(L)'
;MDITKIYQYKLRKLFNPRALPFKHDILFLQSWDGERDEIISVKLKNKPALYLSWWNELFNSKKVGEIISDDPYDQNYYQFFSFMRILPNLLSINRTENFYNKNLFSSYIVSQLKSDLSFLGKEKENNYKTELINYLFYDMGFADFYYHYFIVKDNKLYFRYSSDEIIEVDELINTTYDLVLKHSNEKYYEDLNIIKKQQIEIIKFLLEKDEDFIFTLEDQCLIYLSPEKFIKTYKNDTDKIFKILASFLSKDQSALNTFVSKMIIMNYNYYILKNNPKEILKLKAFCRRDNLKFFLLLKSIINLHFFVRKEDFKELHLEYYLSKID
;
A
#
# COMPACT_ATOMS: atom_id res chain seq x y z
N MET A 1 3.79 2.63 -17.74
CA MET A 1 4.97 3.54 -17.81
C MET A 1 4.64 5.04 -17.63
N ASP A 2 3.53 5.41 -16.96
CA ASP A 2 3.32 6.80 -16.48
C ASP A 2 3.07 6.83 -14.96
N ILE A 3 2.29 5.86 -14.47
CA ILE A 3 2.00 5.66 -13.04
C ILE A 3 3.28 5.52 -12.20
N THR A 4 4.28 4.76 -12.66
CA THR A 4 5.59 4.61 -12.00
C THR A 4 6.26 5.96 -11.75
N LYS A 5 6.23 6.88 -12.73
CA LYS A 5 6.86 8.19 -12.63
C LYS A 5 6.12 9.10 -11.64
N ILE A 6 4.78 9.05 -11.65
CA ILE A 6 3.94 9.74 -10.65
C ILE A 6 4.26 9.23 -9.25
N TYR A 7 4.34 7.90 -9.07
CA TYR A 7 4.60 7.33 -7.76
C TYR A 7 6.03 7.66 -7.26
N GLN A 8 7.04 7.61 -8.13
CA GLN A 8 8.40 8.07 -7.80
C GLN A 8 8.44 9.57 -7.48
N TYR A 9 7.64 10.39 -8.17
CA TYR A 9 7.46 11.79 -7.79
C TYR A 9 6.85 11.92 -6.39
N LYS A 10 5.79 11.17 -6.08
CA LYS A 10 5.20 11.09 -4.73
C LYS A 10 6.28 10.77 -3.68
N LEU A 11 7.06 9.72 -3.87
CA LEU A 11 8.12 9.33 -2.92
C LEU A 11 9.15 10.45 -2.72
N ARG A 12 9.67 11.05 -3.79
CA ARG A 12 10.63 12.16 -3.69
C ARG A 12 10.02 13.37 -2.98
N LYS A 13 8.77 13.69 -3.29
CA LYS A 13 8.07 14.86 -2.76
C LYS A 13 7.72 14.71 -1.26
N LEU A 14 7.54 13.48 -0.76
CA LEU A 14 7.37 13.21 0.67
C LEU A 14 8.58 13.68 1.51
N PHE A 15 9.80 13.53 0.99
CA PHE A 15 11.03 13.88 1.70
C PHE A 15 11.65 15.21 1.24
N ASN A 16 11.26 15.70 0.06
CA ASN A 16 11.71 16.97 -0.48
C ASN A 16 10.52 17.81 -0.95
N PRO A 17 10.00 18.72 -0.10
CA PRO A 17 8.89 19.61 -0.48
C PRO A 17 9.19 20.50 -1.70
N ARG A 18 10.47 20.72 -2.01
CA ARG A 18 10.94 21.50 -3.16
C ARG A 18 11.19 20.64 -4.41
N ALA A 19 10.83 19.35 -4.40
CA ALA A 19 10.98 18.50 -5.57
C ALA A 19 10.26 19.13 -6.78
N LEU A 20 10.98 19.22 -7.90
CA LEU A 20 10.50 19.79 -9.14
C LEU A 20 9.22 19.07 -9.58
N PRO A 21 8.16 19.80 -9.98
CA PRO A 21 6.93 19.18 -10.46
C PRO A 21 7.21 18.16 -11.56
N PHE A 22 6.62 16.98 -11.43
CA PHE A 22 6.60 16.03 -12.52
C PHE A 22 5.62 16.52 -13.60
N LYS A 23 6.01 16.40 -14.87
CA LYS A 23 5.17 16.74 -16.02
C LYS A 23 4.56 15.48 -16.60
N HIS A 24 3.24 15.44 -16.67
CA HIS A 24 2.49 14.43 -17.39
C HIS A 24 1.25 15.08 -18.01
N ASP A 25 0.99 14.71 -19.26
CA ASP A 25 0.00 15.40 -20.10
C ASP A 25 -1.45 15.17 -19.66
N ILE A 26 -1.70 14.12 -18.87
CA ILE A 26 -3.04 13.67 -18.47
C ILE A 26 -3.19 13.73 -16.96
N LEU A 27 -2.26 13.13 -16.20
CA LEU A 27 -2.35 13.10 -14.75
C LEU A 27 -1.43 14.11 -14.10
N PHE A 28 -1.90 14.76 -13.04
CA PHE A 28 -1.11 15.69 -12.25
C PHE A 28 -1.62 15.75 -10.81
N LEU A 29 -0.78 16.23 -9.91
CA LEU A 29 -1.11 16.39 -8.50
C LEU A 29 -1.51 17.84 -8.23
N GLN A 30 -2.70 18.03 -7.67
CA GLN A 30 -3.24 19.35 -7.34
C GLN A 30 -3.31 19.50 -5.82
N SER A 31 -2.86 20.64 -5.30
CA SER A 31 -3.02 20.97 -3.89
C SER A 31 -4.50 21.02 -3.51
N TRP A 32 -4.84 20.40 -2.39
CA TRP A 32 -6.16 20.52 -1.78
C TRP A 32 -6.17 21.70 -0.79
N ASP A 33 -7.19 22.57 -0.89
CA ASP A 33 -7.31 23.88 -0.24
C ASP A 33 -6.66 23.98 1.15
N GLY A 34 -5.51 24.67 1.23
CA GLY A 34 -4.83 25.00 2.49
C GLY A 34 -4.15 23.83 3.22
N GLU A 35 -4.29 22.60 2.75
CA GLU A 35 -3.71 21.41 3.36
C GLU A 35 -2.35 21.05 2.73
N ARG A 36 -1.55 20.23 3.42
CA ARG A 36 -0.28 19.70 2.88
C ARG A 36 -0.48 18.55 1.89
N ASP A 37 -1.72 18.37 1.43
CA ASP A 37 -2.16 17.23 0.64
C ASP A 37 -2.23 17.61 -0.83
N GLU A 38 -1.74 16.70 -1.67
CA GLU A 38 -1.80 16.80 -3.12
C GLU A 38 -2.57 15.59 -3.68
N ILE A 39 -3.70 15.85 -4.33
CA ILE A 39 -4.62 14.83 -4.81
C ILE A 39 -4.40 14.59 -6.30
N ILE A 40 -4.36 13.32 -6.70
CA ILE A 40 -4.20 12.94 -8.10
C ILE A 40 -5.43 13.38 -8.91
N SER A 41 -5.17 14.13 -9.97
CA SER A 41 -6.17 14.75 -10.83
C SER A 41 -5.92 14.36 -12.28
N VAL A 42 -6.99 14.37 -13.07
CA VAL A 42 -7.00 14.08 -14.50
C VAL A 42 -7.40 15.33 -15.28
N LYS A 43 -6.61 15.66 -16.30
CA LYS A 43 -6.92 16.70 -17.26
C LYS A 43 -8.01 16.18 -18.21
N LEU A 44 -9.13 16.91 -18.25
CA LEU A 44 -10.25 16.61 -19.12
C LEU A 44 -10.18 17.43 -20.41
N LYS A 45 -10.84 16.97 -21.47
CA LYS A 45 -10.85 17.69 -22.75
C LYS A 45 -11.78 18.89 -22.69
N ASN A 46 -11.23 20.09 -22.88
CA ASN A 46 -11.96 21.36 -22.90
C ASN A 46 -12.81 21.63 -21.64
N LYS A 47 -12.40 21.10 -20.49
CA LYS A 47 -13.10 21.20 -19.20
C LYS A 47 -12.09 21.43 -18.07
N PRO A 48 -12.54 21.93 -16.91
CA PRO A 48 -11.73 21.89 -15.70
C PRO A 48 -11.25 20.46 -15.41
N ALA A 49 -10.07 20.35 -14.81
CA ALA A 49 -9.59 19.06 -14.35
C ALA A 49 -10.48 18.51 -13.22
N LEU A 50 -10.41 17.20 -13.05
CA LEU A 50 -11.20 16.46 -12.07
C LEU A 50 -10.28 15.63 -11.18
N TYR A 51 -10.58 15.51 -9.89
CA TYR A 51 -9.91 14.50 -9.06
C TYR A 51 -10.23 13.11 -9.58
N LEU A 52 -9.22 12.25 -9.75
CA LEU A 52 -9.43 10.95 -10.38
C LEU A 52 -10.38 10.06 -9.56
N SER A 53 -10.44 10.26 -8.24
CA SER A 53 -11.38 9.62 -7.32
C SER A 53 -12.84 10.08 -7.48
N TRP A 54 -13.08 11.21 -8.16
CA TRP A 54 -14.40 11.84 -8.36
C TRP A 54 -14.94 11.62 -9.79
N TRP A 55 -14.43 10.60 -10.48
CA TRP A 55 -14.89 10.23 -11.82
C TRP A 55 -16.42 9.99 -11.91
N ASN A 56 -17.07 9.72 -10.77
CA ASN A 56 -18.52 9.60 -10.64
C ASN A 56 -19.31 10.90 -10.92
N GLU A 57 -18.64 12.05 -11.03
CA GLU A 57 -19.26 13.31 -11.44
C GLU A 57 -19.56 13.39 -12.95
N LEU A 58 -18.98 12.48 -13.75
CA LEU A 58 -19.13 12.50 -15.21
C LEU A 58 -20.39 11.75 -15.70
N PHE A 59 -21.19 11.19 -14.80
CA PHE A 59 -22.38 10.39 -15.11
C PHE A 59 -23.42 10.44 -13.99
N ASN A 60 -24.61 9.87 -14.25
CA ASN A 60 -25.64 9.76 -13.21
C ASN A 60 -25.28 8.65 -12.21
N SER A 61 -24.43 8.98 -11.24
CA SER A 61 -23.94 8.05 -10.22
C SER A 61 -25.04 7.47 -9.34
N LYS A 62 -26.12 8.22 -9.09
CA LYS A 62 -27.30 7.71 -8.36
C LYS A 62 -27.95 6.56 -9.14
N LYS A 63 -28.24 6.77 -10.42
CA LYS A 63 -28.86 5.74 -11.28
C LYS A 63 -27.96 4.51 -11.47
N VAL A 64 -26.65 4.72 -11.65
CA VAL A 64 -25.69 3.62 -11.72
C VAL A 64 -25.64 2.86 -10.39
N GLY A 65 -25.65 3.57 -9.26
CA GLY A 65 -25.71 2.98 -7.93
C GLY A 65 -26.97 2.14 -7.70
N GLU A 66 -28.14 2.63 -8.11
CA GLU A 66 -29.40 1.87 -8.07
C GLU A 66 -29.27 0.56 -8.87
N ILE A 67 -28.77 0.61 -10.11
CA ILE A 67 -28.58 -0.59 -10.94
C ILE A 67 -27.60 -1.58 -10.31
N ILE A 68 -26.48 -1.08 -9.76
CA ILE A 68 -25.47 -1.93 -9.09
C ILE A 68 -26.01 -2.55 -7.79
N SER A 69 -27.04 -1.93 -7.19
CA SER A 69 -27.66 -2.42 -5.95
C SER A 69 -28.82 -3.38 -6.19
N ASP A 70 -29.25 -3.56 -7.45
CA ASP A 70 -30.34 -4.45 -7.84
C ASP A 70 -29.78 -5.74 -8.52
N ASP A 71 -30.53 -6.85 -8.46
CA ASP A 71 -30.23 -8.11 -9.16
C ASP A 71 -30.01 -7.85 -10.68
N PRO A 72 -28.92 -8.35 -11.30
CA PRO A 72 -27.98 -9.39 -10.87
C PRO A 72 -26.67 -8.90 -10.25
N TYR A 73 -26.63 -7.66 -9.79
CA TYR A 73 -25.41 -7.03 -9.29
C TYR A 73 -25.20 -7.17 -7.76
N ASP A 74 -26.16 -7.75 -7.06
CA ASP A 74 -26.24 -7.86 -5.59
C ASP A 74 -25.42 -9.01 -5.00
N GLN A 75 -24.08 -8.94 -5.06
CA GLN A 75 -23.20 -9.91 -4.37
C GLN A 75 -21.95 -9.24 -3.75
N ASN A 76 -21.21 -8.41 -4.49
CA ASN A 76 -20.19 -7.48 -3.95
C ASN A 76 -19.92 -6.29 -4.89
N TYR A 77 -20.72 -6.10 -5.94
CA TYR A 77 -20.36 -5.16 -7.01
C TYR A 77 -20.36 -3.70 -6.55
N TYR A 78 -21.24 -3.34 -5.62
CA TYR A 78 -21.21 -2.03 -4.96
C TYR A 78 -19.86 -1.76 -4.27
N GLN A 79 -19.26 -2.78 -3.65
CA GLN A 79 -17.93 -2.63 -3.06
C GLN A 79 -16.88 -2.42 -4.13
N PHE A 80 -16.92 -3.17 -5.23
CA PHE A 80 -16.01 -2.93 -6.35
C PHE A 80 -16.13 -1.49 -6.90
N PHE A 81 -17.34 -0.98 -7.06
CA PHE A 81 -17.57 0.40 -7.49
C PHE A 81 -16.98 1.42 -6.50
N SER A 82 -17.10 1.16 -5.20
CA SER A 82 -16.47 1.98 -4.15
C SER A 82 -14.95 1.90 -4.19
N PHE A 83 -14.39 0.71 -4.43
CA PHE A 83 -12.97 0.50 -4.64
C PHE A 83 -12.40 1.36 -5.77
N MET A 84 -13.11 1.44 -6.92
CA MET A 84 -12.66 2.26 -8.06
C MET A 84 -12.50 3.74 -7.73
N ARG A 85 -13.24 4.26 -6.74
CA ARG A 85 -13.10 5.65 -6.25
C ARG A 85 -11.88 5.83 -5.35
N ILE A 86 -11.49 4.79 -4.62
CA ILE A 86 -10.38 4.83 -3.66
C ILE A 86 -9.04 4.54 -4.35
N LEU A 87 -9.04 3.68 -5.37
CA LEU A 87 -7.83 3.24 -6.08
C LEU A 87 -6.88 4.39 -6.49
N PRO A 88 -7.35 5.53 -7.04
CA PRO A 88 -6.49 6.66 -7.36
C PRO A 88 -5.68 7.22 -6.18
N ASN A 89 -6.19 7.11 -4.95
CA ASN A 89 -5.55 7.68 -3.77
C ASN A 89 -4.18 7.04 -3.48
N LEU A 90 -3.88 5.87 -4.05
CA LEU A 90 -2.54 5.29 -4.07
C LEU A 90 -1.47 6.29 -4.56
N LEU A 91 -1.82 7.15 -5.52
CA LEU A 91 -0.92 8.12 -6.14
C LEU A 91 -0.92 9.49 -5.45
N SER A 92 -1.88 9.74 -4.57
CA SER A 92 -1.99 11.02 -3.86
C SER A 92 -0.93 11.13 -2.76
N ILE A 93 -0.53 12.35 -2.45
CA ILE A 93 0.45 12.68 -1.43
C ILE A 93 -0.29 13.29 -0.26
N ASN A 94 -0.22 12.65 0.91
CA ASN A 94 -0.69 13.25 2.14
C ASN A 94 0.50 13.53 3.06
N ARG A 95 0.69 14.77 3.53
CA ARG A 95 1.82 15.11 4.44
C ARG A 95 1.36 15.59 5.80
N THR A 96 0.11 15.36 6.14
CA THR A 96 -0.37 15.59 7.50
C THR A 96 0.18 14.51 8.42
N GLU A 97 0.52 14.89 9.65
CA GLU A 97 1.21 14.01 10.62
C GLU A 97 0.39 12.75 10.93
N ASN A 98 -0.94 12.89 10.97
CA ASN A 98 -1.91 11.81 11.18
C ASN A 98 -1.89 10.73 10.07
N PHE A 99 -1.38 11.05 8.89
CA PHE A 99 -1.43 10.19 7.71
C PHE A 99 -0.05 9.79 7.18
N TYR A 100 1.03 10.16 7.89
CA TYR A 100 2.38 9.70 7.59
C TYR A 100 2.47 8.16 7.55
N ASN A 101 1.76 7.48 8.47
CA ASN A 101 1.71 6.01 8.50
C ASN A 101 1.04 5.41 7.26
N LYS A 102 0.05 6.09 6.64
CA LYS A 102 -0.57 5.61 5.40
C LYS A 102 0.40 5.60 4.23
N ASN A 103 1.19 6.67 4.08
CA ASN A 103 2.24 6.69 3.05
C ASN A 103 3.31 5.64 3.31
N LEU A 104 3.66 5.41 4.58
CA LEU A 104 4.59 4.36 4.97
C LEU A 104 4.07 2.98 4.59
N PHE A 105 2.84 2.63 4.98
CA PHE A 105 2.25 1.33 4.66
C PHE A 105 2.03 1.15 3.17
N SER A 106 1.49 2.14 2.48
CA SER A 106 1.30 2.06 1.03
C SER A 106 2.64 1.87 0.31
N SER A 107 3.68 2.61 0.71
CA SER A 107 5.00 2.50 0.09
C SER A 107 5.67 1.17 0.37
N TYR A 108 5.59 0.68 1.61
CA TYR A 108 6.05 -0.66 1.95
C TYR A 108 5.34 -1.72 1.12
N ILE A 109 4.01 -1.71 1.08
CA ILE A 109 3.25 -2.75 0.39
C ILE A 109 3.53 -2.73 -1.12
N VAL A 110 3.52 -1.56 -1.76
CA VAL A 110 3.90 -1.43 -3.19
C VAL A 110 5.30 -1.98 -3.42
N SER A 111 6.25 -1.65 -2.54
CA SER A 111 7.61 -2.19 -2.52
C SER A 111 7.62 -3.72 -2.50
N GLN A 112 6.83 -4.33 -1.63
CA GLN A 112 6.77 -5.78 -1.46
C GLN A 112 6.09 -6.47 -2.64
N LEU A 113 5.01 -5.88 -3.19
CA LEU A 113 4.29 -6.45 -4.33
C LEU A 113 5.16 -6.49 -5.60
N LYS A 114 6.04 -5.49 -5.76
CA LYS A 114 6.97 -5.37 -6.89
C LYS A 114 8.24 -6.22 -6.77
N SER A 115 8.58 -6.68 -5.57
CA SER A 115 9.79 -7.48 -5.31
C SER A 115 9.69 -8.87 -5.95
N ASP A 116 10.83 -9.51 -6.25
CA ASP A 116 10.80 -10.93 -6.58
C ASP A 116 10.55 -11.79 -5.33
N LEU A 117 9.50 -12.59 -5.41
CA LEU A 117 9.03 -13.50 -4.37
C LEU A 117 9.09 -14.95 -4.83
N SER A 118 9.75 -15.22 -5.96
CA SER A 118 9.87 -16.55 -6.57
C SER A 118 10.43 -17.59 -5.60
N PHE A 119 11.32 -17.19 -4.69
CA PHE A 119 11.92 -18.04 -3.65
C PHE A 119 10.90 -18.64 -2.66
N LEU A 120 9.68 -18.07 -2.56
CA LEU A 120 8.60 -18.62 -1.75
C LEU A 120 7.87 -19.79 -2.43
N GLY A 121 7.97 -19.90 -3.76
CA GLY A 121 7.13 -20.75 -4.59
C GLY A 121 5.79 -20.10 -4.94
N LYS A 122 5.26 -20.47 -6.11
CA LYS A 122 4.12 -19.81 -6.78
C LYS A 122 2.88 -19.62 -5.90
N GLU A 123 2.44 -20.68 -5.21
CA GLU A 123 1.24 -20.62 -4.37
C GLU A 123 1.42 -19.67 -3.17
N LYS A 124 2.59 -19.72 -2.52
CA LYS A 124 2.90 -18.85 -1.39
C LYS A 124 3.07 -17.40 -1.83
N GLU A 125 3.66 -17.15 -3.01
CA GLU A 125 3.74 -15.82 -3.61
C GLU A 125 2.34 -15.24 -3.85
N ASN A 126 1.42 -16.02 -4.43
CA ASN A 126 0.04 -15.59 -4.64
C ASN A 126 -0.68 -15.26 -3.32
N ASN A 127 -0.56 -16.12 -2.30
CA ASN A 127 -1.17 -15.89 -0.99
C ASN A 127 -0.59 -14.65 -0.29
N TYR A 128 0.73 -14.47 -0.36
CA TYR A 128 1.41 -13.29 0.16
C TYR A 128 0.91 -12.00 -0.50
N LYS A 129 0.91 -11.95 -1.84
CA LYS A 129 0.45 -10.78 -2.60
C LYS A 129 -1.04 -10.49 -2.35
N THR A 130 -1.85 -11.54 -2.22
CA THR A 130 -3.27 -11.44 -1.87
C THR A 130 -3.48 -10.74 -0.54
N GLU A 131 -2.78 -11.17 0.51
CA GLU A 131 -2.92 -10.56 1.83
C GLU A 131 -2.46 -9.10 1.84
N LEU A 132 -1.32 -8.82 1.21
CA LEU A 132 -0.80 -7.45 1.12
C LEU A 132 -1.74 -6.52 0.36
N ILE A 133 -2.32 -6.95 -0.76
CA ILE A 133 -3.28 -6.14 -1.51
C ILE A 133 -4.55 -5.86 -0.70
N ASN A 134 -5.09 -6.85 0.00
CA ASN A 134 -6.26 -6.62 0.85
C ASN A 134 -5.93 -5.65 2.00
N TYR A 135 -4.74 -5.76 2.60
CA TYR A 135 -4.30 -4.82 3.63
C TYR A 135 -4.16 -3.40 3.07
N LEU A 136 -3.55 -3.25 1.88
CA LEU A 136 -3.35 -1.96 1.22
C LEU A 136 -4.67 -1.23 1.03
N PHE A 137 -5.67 -1.93 0.48
CA PHE A 137 -6.95 -1.31 0.21
C PHE A 137 -7.74 -1.04 1.50
N TYR A 138 -7.69 -1.94 2.47
CA TYR A 138 -8.23 -1.68 3.81
C TYR A 138 -7.65 -0.40 4.44
N ASP A 139 -6.32 -0.23 4.42
CA ASP A 139 -5.65 0.96 4.99
C ASP A 139 -6.03 2.26 4.24
N MET A 140 -6.32 2.15 2.94
CA MET A 140 -6.87 3.23 2.13
C MET A 140 -8.34 3.54 2.41
N GLY A 141 -9.00 2.77 3.28
CA GLY A 141 -10.41 2.94 3.65
C GLY A 141 -11.38 2.12 2.79
N PHE A 142 -10.89 1.11 2.07
CA PHE A 142 -11.74 0.20 1.32
C PHE A 142 -12.18 -0.99 2.19
N ALA A 143 -13.46 -0.97 2.58
CA ALA A 143 -14.17 -2.09 3.20
C ALA A 143 -13.43 -2.70 4.42
N ASP A 144 -13.87 -3.90 4.83
CA ASP A 144 -13.28 -4.64 5.93
C ASP A 144 -12.17 -5.59 5.40
N PHE A 145 -11.01 -5.56 6.07
CA PHE A 145 -9.86 -6.40 5.74
C PHE A 145 -10.19 -7.90 5.70
N TYR A 146 -11.04 -8.38 6.60
CA TYR A 146 -11.30 -9.81 6.80
C TYR A 146 -12.18 -10.44 5.70
N TYR A 147 -12.86 -9.62 4.90
CA TYR A 147 -13.67 -10.13 3.79
C TYR A 147 -12.84 -10.63 2.61
N HIS A 148 -11.55 -10.26 2.51
CA HIS A 148 -10.63 -10.69 1.45
C HIS A 148 -11.24 -10.57 0.05
N TYR A 149 -11.72 -9.38 -0.30
CA TYR A 149 -12.36 -9.10 -1.59
C TYR A 149 -11.46 -9.37 -2.79
N PHE A 150 -10.15 -9.31 -2.61
CA PHE A 150 -9.18 -9.45 -3.69
C PHE A 150 -8.40 -10.75 -3.58
N ILE A 151 -8.04 -11.30 -4.74
CA ILE A 151 -7.18 -12.48 -4.87
C ILE A 151 -6.13 -12.17 -5.93
N VAL A 152 -4.86 -12.42 -5.62
CA VAL A 152 -3.77 -12.36 -6.59
C VAL A 152 -3.44 -13.76 -7.07
N LYS A 153 -3.47 -13.96 -8.38
CA LYS A 153 -3.08 -15.21 -9.02
C LYS A 153 -2.34 -14.91 -10.30
N ASP A 154 -1.14 -15.46 -10.46
CA ASP A 154 -0.35 -15.31 -11.70
C ASP A 154 -0.07 -13.84 -12.07
N ASN A 155 0.21 -12.99 -11.06
CA ASN A 155 0.35 -11.52 -11.20
C ASN A 155 -0.88 -10.81 -11.80
N LYS A 156 -2.05 -11.43 -11.73
CA LYS A 156 -3.34 -10.82 -12.02
C LYS A 156 -4.13 -10.64 -10.74
N LEU A 157 -4.95 -9.60 -10.71
CA LEU A 157 -5.84 -9.28 -9.60
C LEU A 157 -7.26 -9.70 -9.97
N TYR A 158 -7.87 -10.47 -9.08
CA TYR A 158 -9.24 -10.91 -9.16
C TYR A 158 -10.03 -10.29 -8.02
N PHE A 159 -11.30 -9.98 -8.27
CA PHE A 159 -12.26 -9.54 -7.29
C PHE A 159 -13.25 -10.67 -7.02
N ARG A 160 -13.53 -10.95 -5.75
CA ARG A 160 -14.58 -11.87 -5.32
C ARG A 160 -15.93 -11.20 -5.51
N TYR A 161 -16.51 -11.41 -6.69
CA TYR A 161 -17.82 -10.86 -7.04
C TYR A 161 -18.92 -11.48 -6.17
N SER A 162 -18.78 -12.77 -5.84
CA SER A 162 -19.70 -13.50 -4.96
C SER A 162 -19.01 -14.64 -4.22
N SER A 163 -19.75 -15.47 -3.47
CA SER A 163 -19.19 -16.65 -2.81
C SER A 163 -18.47 -17.59 -3.78
N ASP A 164 -19.00 -17.73 -4.99
CA ASP A 164 -18.59 -18.73 -5.97
C ASP A 164 -17.96 -18.13 -7.23
N GLU A 165 -17.98 -16.81 -7.37
CA GLU A 165 -17.50 -16.11 -8.55
C GLU A 165 -16.36 -15.14 -8.25
N ILE A 166 -15.28 -15.30 -9.02
CA ILE A 166 -14.14 -14.37 -9.06
C ILE A 166 -13.98 -13.84 -10.48
N ILE A 167 -13.80 -12.54 -10.61
CA ILE A 167 -13.68 -11.85 -11.92
C ILE A 167 -12.35 -11.11 -11.95
N GLU A 168 -11.64 -11.14 -13.08
CA GLU A 168 -10.43 -10.36 -13.24
C GLU A 168 -10.76 -8.86 -13.14
N VAL A 169 -10.00 -8.11 -12.33
CA VAL A 169 -10.32 -6.70 -12.04
C VAL A 169 -10.35 -5.86 -13.31
N ASP A 170 -9.45 -6.09 -14.26
CA ASP A 170 -9.42 -5.36 -15.52
C ASP A 170 -10.71 -5.59 -16.34
N GLU A 171 -11.25 -6.82 -16.32
CA GLU A 171 -12.52 -7.15 -16.97
C GLU A 171 -13.67 -6.45 -16.26
N LEU A 172 -13.71 -6.51 -14.93
CA LEU A 172 -14.77 -5.89 -14.14
C LEU A 172 -14.75 -4.35 -14.23
N ILE A 173 -13.56 -3.73 -14.36
CA ILE A 173 -13.44 -2.31 -14.70
C ILE A 173 -14.12 -2.05 -16.05
N ASN A 174 -13.80 -2.82 -17.09
CA ASN A 174 -14.40 -2.62 -18.42
C ASN A 174 -15.93 -2.74 -18.37
N THR A 175 -16.47 -3.78 -17.73
CA THR A 175 -17.91 -3.96 -17.55
C THR A 175 -18.55 -2.77 -16.82
N THR A 176 -17.87 -2.24 -15.80
CA THR A 176 -18.35 -1.07 -15.05
C THR A 176 -18.42 0.17 -15.93
N TYR A 177 -17.43 0.40 -16.79
CA TYR A 177 -17.46 1.52 -17.72
C TYR A 177 -18.51 1.35 -18.80
N ASP A 178 -18.73 0.14 -19.30
CA ASP A 178 -19.80 -0.12 -20.28
C ASP A 178 -21.19 0.19 -19.68
N LEU A 179 -21.39 -0.12 -18.39
CA LEU A 179 -22.59 0.28 -17.64
C LEU A 179 -22.68 1.81 -17.48
N VAL A 180 -21.59 2.45 -17.04
CA VAL A 180 -21.54 3.89 -16.82
C VAL A 180 -21.81 4.68 -18.10
N LEU A 181 -21.26 4.26 -19.24
CA LEU A 181 -21.45 4.93 -20.53
C LEU A 181 -22.93 4.98 -20.94
N LYS A 182 -23.72 3.93 -20.67
CA LYS A 182 -25.19 3.92 -20.92
C LYS A 182 -25.94 4.99 -20.12
N HIS A 183 -25.35 5.53 -19.06
CA HIS A 183 -25.92 6.53 -18.18
C HIS A 183 -25.11 7.84 -18.14
N SER A 184 -24.28 8.05 -19.16
CA SER A 184 -23.45 9.23 -19.35
C SER A 184 -23.91 10.02 -20.57
N ASN A 185 -23.59 11.31 -20.61
CA ASN A 185 -23.73 12.08 -21.84
C ASN A 185 -22.52 11.79 -22.75
N GLU A 186 -22.73 11.68 -24.07
CA GLU A 186 -21.69 11.40 -25.08
C GLU A 186 -20.48 12.33 -24.95
N LYS A 187 -20.69 13.59 -24.54
CA LYS A 187 -19.61 14.56 -24.31
C LYS A 187 -18.59 14.15 -23.24
N TYR A 188 -18.89 13.13 -22.43
CA TYR A 188 -18.01 12.59 -21.39
C TYR A 188 -17.36 11.25 -21.77
N TYR A 189 -17.69 10.65 -22.91
CA TYR A 189 -17.21 9.30 -23.27
C TYR A 189 -15.68 9.24 -23.43
N GLU A 190 -15.07 10.27 -24.03
CA GLU A 190 -13.62 10.34 -24.18
C GLU A 190 -12.92 10.47 -22.82
N ASP A 191 -13.44 11.35 -21.96
CA ASP A 191 -12.92 11.57 -20.60
C ASP A 191 -13.02 10.29 -19.74
N LEU A 192 -14.17 9.60 -19.78
CA LEU A 192 -14.37 8.33 -19.08
C LEU A 192 -13.40 7.25 -19.59
N ASN A 193 -13.16 7.17 -20.90
CA ASN A 193 -12.18 6.25 -21.46
C ASN A 193 -10.74 6.56 -21.02
N ILE A 194 -10.39 7.83 -20.82
CA ILE A 194 -9.09 8.22 -20.25
C ILE A 194 -8.99 7.72 -18.80
N ILE A 195 -10.00 8.00 -17.97
CA ILE A 195 -10.03 7.58 -16.55
C ILE A 195 -9.96 6.05 -16.43
N LYS A 196 -10.73 5.33 -17.24
CA LYS A 196 -10.69 3.86 -17.32
C LYS A 196 -9.28 3.34 -17.52
N LYS A 197 -8.57 3.88 -18.51
CA LYS A 197 -7.18 3.50 -18.81
C LYS A 197 -6.28 3.76 -17.61
N GLN A 198 -6.44 4.90 -16.92
CA GLN A 198 -5.63 5.21 -15.74
C GLN A 198 -5.87 4.24 -14.59
N GLN A 199 -7.12 3.87 -14.31
CA GLN A 199 -7.44 2.89 -13.26
C GLN A 199 -6.83 1.52 -13.56
N ILE A 200 -6.92 1.03 -14.81
CA ILE A 200 -6.27 -0.22 -15.25
C ILE A 200 -4.75 -0.14 -15.10
N GLU A 201 -4.13 0.98 -15.52
CA GLU A 201 -2.67 1.15 -15.40
C GLU A 201 -2.20 1.21 -13.94
N ILE A 202 -3.04 1.68 -13.01
CA ILE A 202 -2.75 1.61 -11.57
C ILE A 202 -2.75 0.15 -11.08
N ILE A 203 -3.70 -0.68 -11.51
CA ILE A 203 -3.74 -2.12 -11.16
C ILE A 203 -2.49 -2.83 -11.68
N LYS A 204 -2.15 -2.62 -12.96
CA LYS A 204 -0.94 -3.19 -13.56
C LYS A 204 0.31 -2.73 -12.83
N PHE A 205 0.40 -1.44 -12.49
CA PHE A 205 1.52 -0.90 -11.72
C PHE A 205 1.73 -1.66 -10.40
N LEU A 206 0.67 -2.02 -9.69
CA LEU A 206 0.76 -2.77 -8.42
C LEU A 206 1.31 -4.19 -8.59
N LEU A 207 1.06 -4.84 -9.72
CA LEU A 207 1.37 -6.26 -9.94
C LEU A 207 2.64 -6.50 -10.78
N GLU A 208 3.06 -5.48 -11.53
CA GLU A 208 4.31 -5.50 -12.32
C GLU A 208 5.53 -5.62 -11.40
N LYS A 209 6.35 -6.65 -11.63
CA LYS A 209 7.64 -6.81 -10.94
C LYS A 209 8.59 -5.69 -11.37
N ASP A 210 9.19 -5.04 -10.38
CA ASP A 210 10.17 -3.97 -10.56
C ASP A 210 10.97 -3.83 -9.26
N GLU A 211 12.07 -4.58 -9.14
CA GLU A 211 12.92 -4.56 -7.95
C GLU A 211 13.63 -3.22 -7.77
N ASP A 212 13.83 -2.49 -8.87
CA ASP A 212 14.60 -1.27 -8.87
C ASP A 212 13.80 -0.03 -8.46
N PHE A 213 12.48 -0.20 -8.30
CA PHE A 213 11.52 0.87 -8.08
C PHE A 213 11.86 1.78 -6.88
N ILE A 214 12.44 1.23 -5.81
CA ILE A 214 12.71 1.93 -4.54
C ILE A 214 14.09 2.61 -4.53
N PHE A 215 14.98 2.35 -5.50
CA PHE A 215 16.33 2.94 -5.52
C PHE A 215 16.36 4.46 -5.69
N THR A 216 15.20 5.10 -5.89
CA THR A 216 15.06 6.55 -5.79
C THR A 216 15.27 7.11 -4.37
N LEU A 217 15.28 6.26 -3.34
CA LEU A 217 15.56 6.63 -1.96
C LEU A 217 17.06 6.44 -1.65
N GLU A 218 17.78 7.50 -1.31
CA GLU A 218 19.22 7.40 -1.02
C GLU A 218 19.48 6.86 0.41
N ASP A 219 19.41 5.54 0.60
CA ASP A 219 19.67 4.87 1.89
C ASP A 219 20.48 3.56 1.73
N GLN A 220 21.49 3.37 2.57
CA GLN A 220 22.38 2.20 2.53
C GLN A 220 21.70 0.89 2.94
N CYS A 221 20.59 0.97 3.68
CA CYS A 221 19.83 -0.16 4.17
C CYS A 221 18.70 -0.59 3.21
N LEU A 222 18.50 0.10 2.07
CA LEU A 222 17.46 -0.25 1.10
C LEU A 222 17.47 -1.71 0.67
N ILE A 223 18.67 -2.32 0.59
CA ILE A 223 18.82 -3.72 0.20
C ILE A 223 18.04 -4.68 1.13
N TYR A 224 17.77 -4.27 2.37
CA TYR A 224 16.99 -5.06 3.34
C TYR A 224 15.47 -4.83 3.25
N LEU A 225 15.01 -4.01 2.31
CA LEU A 225 13.59 -3.98 1.91
C LEU A 225 13.23 -5.16 1.03
N SER A 226 14.20 -5.69 0.27
CA SER A 226 14.02 -6.92 -0.50
C SER A 226 13.68 -8.09 0.45
N PRO A 227 12.53 -8.75 0.25
CA PRO A 227 12.12 -9.93 1.01
C PRO A 227 13.19 -11.00 1.07
N GLU A 228 13.72 -11.38 -0.10
CA GLU A 228 14.69 -12.46 -0.21
C GLU A 228 15.95 -12.10 0.56
N LYS A 229 16.48 -10.89 0.35
CA LYS A 229 17.69 -10.45 1.03
C LYS A 229 17.50 -10.41 2.53
N PHE A 230 16.39 -9.84 3.00
CA PHE A 230 16.08 -9.73 4.42
C PHE A 230 16.00 -11.11 5.08
N ILE A 231 15.18 -12.01 4.53
CA ILE A 231 14.96 -13.36 5.07
C ILE A 231 16.25 -14.18 5.03
N LYS A 232 16.97 -14.17 3.90
CA LYS A 232 18.24 -14.90 3.76
C LYS A 232 19.28 -14.40 4.76
N THR A 233 19.38 -13.09 4.94
CA THR A 233 20.29 -12.51 5.93
C THR A 233 19.86 -12.89 7.35
N TYR A 234 18.57 -12.80 7.68
CA TYR A 234 18.07 -13.18 9.01
C TYR A 234 18.38 -14.62 9.38
N LYS A 235 18.20 -15.55 8.43
CA LYS A 235 18.47 -16.99 8.61
C LYS A 235 19.96 -17.30 8.75
N ASN A 236 20.82 -16.60 8.02
CA ASN A 236 22.26 -16.88 7.98
C ASN A 236 23.06 -16.12 9.04
N ASP A 237 22.65 -14.89 9.36
CA ASP A 237 23.31 -13.97 10.28
C ASP A 237 22.26 -13.06 10.95
N THR A 238 21.56 -13.62 11.93
CA THR A 238 20.52 -12.92 12.68
C THR A 238 21.04 -11.66 13.37
N ASP A 239 22.27 -11.71 13.90
CA ASP A 239 22.91 -10.58 14.57
C ASP A 239 23.10 -9.38 13.64
N LYS A 240 23.35 -9.61 12.35
CA LYS A 240 23.43 -8.54 11.36
C LYS A 240 22.10 -7.79 11.22
N ILE A 241 20.98 -8.51 11.12
CA ILE A 241 19.65 -7.88 11.10
C ILE A 241 19.40 -7.13 12.42
N PHE A 242 19.74 -7.71 13.56
CA PHE A 242 19.55 -7.04 14.86
C PHE A 242 20.43 -5.79 15.03
N LYS A 243 21.65 -5.78 14.50
CA LYS A 243 22.49 -4.57 14.44
C LYS A 243 21.85 -3.48 13.59
N ILE A 244 21.26 -3.85 12.45
CA ILE A 244 20.51 -2.92 11.58
C ILE A 244 19.29 -2.37 12.32
N LEU A 245 18.45 -3.21 12.91
CA LEU A 245 17.30 -2.75 13.68
C LEU A 245 17.72 -1.83 14.83
N ALA A 246 18.79 -2.16 15.55
CA ALA A 246 19.31 -1.36 16.65
C ALA A 246 19.89 0.00 16.21
N SER A 247 20.40 0.12 14.98
CA SER A 247 20.91 1.41 14.48
C SER A 247 19.80 2.43 14.25
N PHE A 248 18.55 1.97 14.09
CA PHE A 248 17.37 2.81 13.90
C PHE A 248 16.96 3.60 15.15
N LEU A 249 17.55 3.29 16.30
CA LEU A 249 17.35 4.08 17.53
C LEU A 249 18.17 5.37 17.57
N SER A 250 19.01 5.62 16.56
CA SER A 250 19.78 6.87 16.47
C SER A 250 18.85 8.08 16.35
N LYS A 251 19.10 9.13 17.15
CA LYS A 251 18.30 10.36 17.12
C LYS A 251 18.61 11.26 15.92
N ASP A 252 19.72 11.00 15.23
CA ASP A 252 20.22 11.85 14.13
C ASP A 252 19.77 11.35 12.74
N GLN A 253 18.78 10.46 12.67
CA GLN A 253 18.27 9.96 11.40
C GLN A 253 17.50 11.05 10.65
N SER A 254 17.74 11.15 9.34
CA SER A 254 16.88 11.96 8.48
C SER A 254 15.45 11.37 8.43
N ALA A 255 14.48 12.17 7.98
CA ALA A 255 13.11 11.69 7.78
C ALA A 255 13.04 10.53 6.78
N LEU A 256 13.92 10.53 5.76
CA LEU A 256 14.05 9.43 4.80
C LEU A 256 14.60 8.17 5.46
N ASN A 257 15.69 8.28 6.23
CA ASN A 257 16.27 7.11 6.89
C ASN A 257 15.31 6.52 7.93
N THR A 258 14.56 7.37 8.63
CA THR A 258 13.49 6.93 9.55
C THR A 258 12.41 6.16 8.81
N PHE A 259 12.01 6.62 7.62
CA PHE A 259 11.02 5.95 6.77
C PHE A 259 11.50 4.57 6.32
N VAL A 260 12.73 4.46 5.80
CA VAL A 260 13.36 3.19 5.40
C VAL A 260 13.51 2.25 6.61
N SER A 261 13.95 2.78 7.75
CA SER A 261 14.07 2.02 9.00
C SER A 261 12.74 1.38 9.41
N LYS A 262 11.65 2.15 9.37
CA LYS A 262 10.30 1.64 9.67
C LYS A 262 9.86 0.56 8.68
N MET A 263 10.12 0.72 7.39
CA MET A 263 9.83 -0.33 6.39
C MET A 263 10.62 -1.62 6.63
N ILE A 264 11.88 -1.53 7.10
CA ILE A 264 12.66 -2.72 7.48
C ILE A 264 12.10 -3.37 8.76
N ILE A 265 11.62 -2.57 9.72
CA ILE A 265 10.88 -3.13 10.88
C ILE A 265 9.61 -3.84 10.40
N MET A 266 8.91 -3.32 9.40
CA MET A 266 7.75 -4.00 8.80
C MET A 266 8.12 -5.36 8.19
N ASN A 267 9.30 -5.49 7.56
CA ASN A 267 9.82 -6.80 7.14
C ASN A 267 10.03 -7.75 8.34
N TYR A 268 10.59 -7.26 9.45
CA TYR A 268 10.73 -8.06 10.67
C TYR A 268 9.36 -8.49 11.23
N ASN A 269 8.41 -7.56 11.30
CA ASN A 269 7.05 -7.84 11.74
C ASN A 269 6.39 -8.91 10.87
N TYR A 270 6.39 -8.71 9.55
CA TYR A 270 5.65 -9.58 8.64
C TYR A 270 6.32 -10.95 8.46
N TYR A 271 7.62 -10.99 8.19
CA TYR A 271 8.29 -12.24 7.83
C TYR A 271 8.76 -13.07 9.02
N ILE A 272 9.03 -12.44 10.17
CA ILE A 272 9.59 -13.13 11.33
C ILE A 272 8.57 -13.26 12.46
N LEU A 273 7.93 -12.15 12.85
CA LEU A 273 7.12 -12.11 14.07
C LEU A 273 5.67 -12.55 13.89
N LYS A 274 5.02 -12.14 12.80
CA LYS A 274 3.57 -12.33 12.58
C LYS A 274 3.07 -13.74 12.88
N ASN A 275 3.77 -14.75 12.38
CA ASN A 275 3.42 -16.16 12.58
C ASN A 275 4.24 -16.85 13.69
N ASN A 276 5.24 -16.17 14.26
CA ASN A 276 6.07 -16.70 15.33
C ASN A 276 6.56 -15.57 16.27
N PRO A 277 5.67 -15.01 17.13
CA PRO A 277 6.02 -13.88 17.99
C PRO A 277 7.18 -14.17 18.95
N LYS A 278 7.44 -15.45 19.28
CA LYS A 278 8.55 -15.90 20.13
C LYS A 278 9.93 -15.51 19.59
N GLU A 279 10.07 -15.25 18.29
CA GLU A 279 11.33 -14.78 17.70
C GLU A 279 11.80 -13.44 18.28
N ILE A 280 10.91 -12.65 18.90
CA ILE A 280 11.27 -11.43 19.63
C ILE A 280 12.26 -11.69 20.78
N LEU A 281 12.25 -12.91 21.35
CA LEU A 281 13.15 -13.30 22.44
C LEU A 281 14.61 -13.38 21.98
N LYS A 282 14.86 -13.67 20.70
CA LYS A 282 16.21 -13.60 20.11
C LYS A 282 16.72 -12.16 20.10
N LEU A 283 15.85 -11.19 19.75
CA LEU A 283 16.20 -9.77 19.81
C LEU A 283 16.44 -9.31 21.25
N LYS A 284 15.62 -9.76 22.22
CA LYS A 284 15.85 -9.52 23.65
C LYS A 284 17.21 -10.05 24.10
N ALA A 285 17.56 -11.28 23.72
CA ALA A 285 18.85 -11.90 24.05
C ALA A 285 20.03 -11.12 23.43
N PHE A 286 19.89 -10.64 22.20
CA PHE A 286 20.88 -9.77 21.55
C PHE A 286 21.08 -8.46 22.34
N CYS A 287 19.98 -7.84 22.79
CA CYS A 287 19.99 -6.60 23.57
C CYS A 287 20.27 -6.80 25.07
N ARG A 288 20.67 -7.99 25.55
CA ARG A 288 20.77 -8.34 26.98
C ARG A 288 21.54 -7.36 27.89
N ARG A 289 22.44 -6.55 27.33
CA ARG A 289 23.24 -5.56 28.07
C ARG A 289 22.60 -4.17 28.09
N ASP A 290 21.52 -3.96 27.35
CA ASP A 290 20.86 -2.68 27.16
C ASP A 290 19.33 -2.87 27.08
N ASN A 291 18.70 -2.94 28.25
CA ASN A 291 17.25 -3.12 28.38
C ASN A 291 16.46 -1.95 27.79
N LEU A 292 17.03 -0.73 27.79
CA LEU A 292 16.40 0.44 27.20
C LEU A 292 16.35 0.30 25.67
N LYS A 293 17.46 -0.15 25.04
CA LYS A 293 17.48 -0.46 23.61
C LYS A 293 16.45 -1.51 23.23
N PHE A 294 16.33 -2.60 23.99
CA PHE A 294 15.29 -3.60 23.72
C PHE A 294 13.89 -3.00 23.82
N PHE A 295 13.62 -2.25 24.89
CA PHE A 295 12.33 -1.58 25.09
C PHE A 295 11.97 -0.67 23.91
N LEU A 296 12.90 0.17 23.46
CA LEU A 296 12.66 1.10 22.36
C LEU A 296 12.42 0.37 21.04
N LEU A 297 13.13 -0.74 20.77
CA LEU A 297 12.87 -1.57 19.59
C LEU A 297 11.50 -2.23 19.65
N LEU A 298 11.13 -2.81 20.81
CA LEU A 298 9.83 -3.43 21.01
C LEU A 298 8.69 -2.41 20.85
N LYS A 299 8.87 -1.19 21.39
CA LYS A 299 7.94 -0.08 21.21
C LYS A 299 7.79 0.28 19.73
N SER A 300 8.88 0.41 18.98
CA SER A 300 8.83 0.68 17.54
C SER A 300 8.13 -0.42 16.75
N ILE A 301 8.34 -1.70 17.10
CA ILE A 301 7.68 -2.86 16.49
C ILE A 301 6.16 -2.81 16.70
N ILE A 302 5.72 -2.55 17.94
CA ILE A 302 4.29 -2.57 18.32
C ILE A 302 3.56 -1.33 17.82
N ASN A 303 4.14 -0.14 17.96
CA ASN A 303 3.51 1.14 17.57
C ASN A 303 3.39 1.30 16.05
N LEU A 304 4.10 0.48 15.27
CA LEU A 304 3.87 0.39 13.83
C LEU A 304 2.55 -0.28 13.49
N HIS A 305 1.90 -1.02 14.40
CA HIS A 305 0.56 -1.57 14.19
C HIS A 305 0.40 -2.40 12.90
N PHE A 306 1.51 -2.96 12.40
CA PHE A 306 1.60 -3.68 11.13
C PHE A 306 1.73 -5.19 11.40
N PHE A 307 0.64 -5.93 11.20
CA PHE A 307 0.48 -7.39 11.41
C PHE A 307 0.84 -7.96 12.78
N VAL A 308 1.37 -7.12 13.67
CA VAL A 308 1.80 -7.49 15.02
C VAL A 308 1.20 -6.48 15.99
N ARG A 309 0.67 -7.00 17.09
CA ARG A 309 0.01 -6.27 18.17
C ARG A 309 0.70 -6.58 19.50
N LYS A 310 0.40 -5.77 20.50
CA LYS A 310 0.90 -5.95 21.86
C LYS A 310 0.50 -7.31 22.43
N GLU A 311 -0.69 -7.77 22.07
CA GLU A 311 -1.30 -9.03 22.49
C GLU A 311 -0.52 -10.26 22.02
N ASP A 312 0.12 -10.20 20.85
CA ASP A 312 0.87 -11.32 20.26
C ASP A 312 2.10 -11.72 21.12
N PHE A 313 2.51 -10.84 22.02
CA PHE A 313 3.66 -11.04 22.91
C PHE A 313 3.27 -11.39 24.35
N LYS A 314 1.98 -11.57 24.64
CA LYS A 314 1.54 -12.07 25.95
C LYS A 314 2.17 -13.44 26.21
N GLU A 315 2.41 -13.74 27.49
CA GLU A 315 3.00 -15.01 27.96
C GLU A 315 4.45 -15.26 27.54
N LEU A 316 5.13 -14.27 26.93
CA LEU A 316 6.55 -14.33 26.59
C LEU A 316 7.48 -13.79 27.69
N HIS A 317 6.97 -13.54 28.89
CA HIS A 317 7.69 -12.93 30.01
C HIS A 317 8.26 -11.54 29.64
N LEU A 318 7.43 -10.75 28.96
CA LEU A 318 7.73 -9.38 28.51
C LEU A 318 6.82 -8.33 29.18
N GLU A 319 6.06 -8.71 30.20
CA GLU A 319 4.98 -7.91 30.79
C GLU A 319 5.48 -6.54 31.28
N TYR A 320 6.68 -6.49 31.87
CA TYR A 320 7.32 -5.24 32.27
C TYR A 320 7.49 -4.26 31.09
N TYR A 321 7.93 -4.74 29.92
CA TYR A 321 8.10 -3.89 28.75
C TYR A 321 6.75 -3.52 28.12
N LEU A 322 5.86 -4.52 27.97
CA LEU A 322 4.55 -4.32 27.37
C LEU A 322 3.70 -3.32 28.17
N SER A 323 3.78 -3.35 29.50
CA SER A 323 3.05 -2.41 30.37
C SER A 323 3.41 -0.93 30.16
N LYS A 324 4.55 -0.65 29.53
CA LYS A 324 5.06 0.71 29.25
C LYS A 324 4.84 1.17 27.82
N ILE A 325 4.17 0.36 27.01
CA ILE A 325 3.82 0.68 25.62
C ILE A 325 2.34 1.01 25.62
N ASP A 326 2.02 2.26 25.28
CA ASP A 326 0.65 2.78 25.19
C ASP A 326 -0.11 2.20 24.01
#